data_AF-A0A4Q6XJG6-F1
#
_entry.id   AF-A0A4Q6XJG6-F1
#
_cell.length_a   1.000
_cell.length_b   1.000
_cell.length_c   1.000
_cell.angle_alpha   90.00
_cell.angle_beta   90.00
_cell.angle_gamma   90.00
#
_symmetry.space_group_name_H-M   'P 1'
#
loop_
_entity.id
_entity.type
_entity.pdbx_description
1 polymer ?
#
loop_
_entity_poly.entity_id
_entity_poly.type
_entity_poly.pdbx_seq_one_letter_code
_entity_poly.pdbx_strand_id
1 'polypeptide(L)'
;MKSLLICAPLLVTLAFTGCASIPSQPKTFDQLGQFTAYPLNNKSFRIGFQAGNNLSYGTAEEITLLKAAQTTLQNGFRFFTVVDDPSNARFKEQRQAVIYPSRPYYPYGYYRRHPAFWPDPFYDVPQVVNLDPIQVSYTIECFKTQQQSPDAFDAQLILRSLGQKYGLSPTGEVLQPPAPPQNKNE
;
A
#
# COMPACT_ATOMS: atom_id res chain seq x y z
N MET A 1 -21.72 -6.33 61.42
CA MET A 1 -21.46 -6.93 60.09
C MET A 1 -22.57 -6.50 59.14
N LYS A 2 -22.39 -5.43 58.34
CA LYS A 2 -23.37 -4.99 57.29
C LYS A 2 -22.87 -3.85 56.37
N SER A 3 -21.67 -3.31 56.57
CA SER A 3 -21.13 -2.19 55.77
C SER A 3 -20.24 -2.61 54.59
N LEU A 4 -20.00 -3.90 54.39
CA LEU A 4 -19.06 -4.42 53.37
C LEU A 4 -19.68 -4.71 52.00
N LEU A 5 -20.98 -4.48 51.80
CA LEU A 5 -21.69 -4.88 50.57
C LEU A 5 -21.98 -3.74 49.58
N ILE A 6 -21.55 -2.50 49.85
CA ILE A 6 -21.93 -1.33 49.03
C ILE A 6 -20.81 -0.89 48.06
N CYS A 7 -19.56 -1.35 48.22
CA CYS A 7 -18.45 -0.90 47.38
C CYS A 7 -18.20 -1.75 46.12
N ALA A 8 -18.96 -2.83 45.91
CA ALA A 8 -18.75 -3.74 44.78
C ALA A 8 -19.11 -3.17 43.37
N PRO A 9 -20.09 -2.26 43.17
CA PRO A 9 -20.46 -1.86 41.81
C PRO A 9 -19.58 -0.75 41.23
N LEU A 10 -18.76 -0.07 42.05
CA LEU A 10 -17.95 1.07 41.63
C LEU A 10 -16.60 0.66 41.01
N LEU A 11 -16.16 -0.58 41.25
CA LEU A 11 -14.91 -1.12 40.71
C LEU A 11 -15.06 -1.73 39.31
N VAL A 12 -16.29 -2.07 38.89
CA VAL A 12 -16.56 -2.72 37.60
C VAL A 12 -16.68 -1.71 36.46
N THR A 13 -17.05 -0.46 36.73
CA THR A 13 -17.21 0.58 35.70
C THR A 13 -15.89 1.16 35.19
N LEU A 14 -14.77 1.01 35.91
CA LEU A 14 -13.45 1.49 35.47
C LEU A 14 -12.73 0.55 34.49
N ALA A 15 -13.19 -0.70 34.33
CA ALA A 15 -12.52 -1.69 33.49
C ALA A 15 -12.91 -1.61 32.00
N PHE A 16 -13.91 -0.81 31.62
CA PHE A 16 -14.44 -0.73 30.24
C PHE A 16 -13.96 0.47 29.41
N THR A 17 -13.13 1.35 29.95
CA THR A 17 -12.59 2.51 29.22
C THR A 17 -11.18 2.23 28.74
N GLY A 18 -11.01 1.39 27.70
CA GLY A 18 -9.67 1.00 27.28
C GLY A 18 -9.55 0.28 25.94
N CYS A 19 -10.45 0.53 24.99
CA CYS A 19 -10.24 0.13 23.58
C CYS A 19 -10.47 1.33 22.67
N ALA A 20 -9.74 2.42 22.90
CA ALA A 20 -9.79 3.59 22.04
C ALA A 20 -8.43 3.76 21.35
N SER A 21 -8.44 3.54 20.03
CA SER A 21 -7.41 3.93 19.06
C SER A 21 -5.97 3.49 19.37
N ILE A 22 -5.64 2.24 19.02
CA ILE A 22 -4.23 1.93 18.70
C ILE A 22 -3.87 2.76 17.46
N PRO A 23 -2.88 3.66 17.51
CA PRO A 23 -2.43 4.37 16.33
C PRO A 23 -1.90 3.34 15.33
N SER A 24 -2.46 3.31 14.12
CA SER A 24 -1.94 2.44 13.06
C SER A 24 -0.48 2.79 12.83
N GLN A 25 0.43 1.85 13.13
CA GLN A 25 1.85 2.06 12.89
C GLN A 25 2.05 2.44 11.40
N PRO A 26 2.94 3.40 11.11
CA PRO A 26 3.24 3.75 9.73
C PRO A 26 3.76 2.50 9.02
N LYS A 27 3.16 2.18 7.87
CA LYS A 27 3.56 1.02 7.07
C LYS A 27 5.00 1.21 6.61
N THR A 28 5.83 0.19 6.79
CA THR A 28 7.19 0.19 6.25
C THR A 28 7.17 -0.06 4.75
N PHE A 29 8.30 0.21 4.07
CA PHE A 29 8.43 0.03 2.62
C PHE A 29 7.98 -1.36 2.14
N ASP A 30 8.39 -2.42 2.84
CA ASP A 30 8.05 -3.80 2.51
C ASP A 30 6.57 -4.14 2.76
N GLN A 31 5.82 -3.30 3.49
CA GLN A 31 4.39 -3.46 3.77
C GLN A 31 3.49 -2.67 2.78
N LEU A 32 4.08 -1.92 1.85
CA LEU A 32 3.33 -1.15 0.84
C LEU A 32 2.68 -2.05 -0.22
N GLY A 33 3.23 -3.24 -0.43
CA GLY A 33 2.75 -4.21 -1.42
C GLY A 33 3.64 -5.44 -1.49
N GLN A 34 3.51 -6.21 -2.57
CA GLN A 34 4.36 -7.38 -2.81
C GLN A 34 5.43 -7.03 -3.83
N PHE A 35 6.70 -7.18 -3.44
CA PHE A 35 7.84 -7.00 -4.32
C PHE A 35 8.31 -8.34 -4.87
N THR A 36 8.66 -8.35 -6.14
CA THR A 36 9.31 -9.48 -6.82
C THR A 36 10.56 -8.96 -7.51
N ALA A 37 11.68 -9.63 -7.33
CA ALA A 37 12.92 -9.29 -8.01
C ALA A 37 13.65 -10.58 -8.34
N TYR A 38 13.95 -10.79 -9.62
CA TYR A 38 14.71 -11.95 -10.06
C TYR A 38 15.69 -11.58 -11.19
N PRO A 39 16.88 -12.21 -11.20
CA PRO A 39 17.84 -11.99 -12.28
C PRO A 39 17.34 -12.63 -13.57
N LEU A 40 17.43 -11.89 -14.68
CA LEU A 40 17.28 -12.42 -16.04
C LEU A 40 18.63 -12.80 -16.64
N ASN A 41 19.69 -12.09 -16.24
CA ASN A 41 21.09 -12.30 -16.64
C ASN A 41 22.00 -11.69 -15.57
N ASN A 42 23.32 -11.77 -15.74
CA ASN A 42 24.32 -11.24 -14.81
C ASN A 42 24.22 -9.73 -14.56
N LYS A 43 23.59 -8.98 -15.49
CA LYS A 43 23.43 -7.52 -15.41
C LYS A 43 21.98 -7.07 -15.58
N SER A 44 21.06 -7.97 -15.89
CA SER A 44 19.66 -7.61 -16.15
C SER A 44 18.74 -8.26 -15.15
N PHE A 45 17.80 -7.49 -14.60
CA PHE A 45 16.90 -7.93 -13.55
C PHE A 45 15.46 -7.56 -13.91
N ARG A 46 14.52 -8.42 -13.53
CA ARG A 46 13.10 -8.12 -13.61
C ARG A 46 12.58 -7.81 -12.23
N ILE A 47 11.92 -6.67 -12.11
CA ILE A 47 11.43 -6.13 -10.84
C ILE A 47 9.94 -5.88 -11.01
N GLY A 48 9.14 -6.54 -10.18
CA GLY A 48 7.69 -6.38 -10.16
C GLY A 48 7.22 -5.87 -8.80
N PHE A 49 6.21 -5.03 -8.83
CA PHE A 49 5.51 -4.54 -7.65
C PHE A 49 4.01 -4.72 -7.84
N GLN A 50 3.38 -5.37 -6.88
CA GLN A 50 1.93 -5.42 -6.77
C GLN A 50 1.50 -4.52 -5.63
N ALA A 51 0.84 -3.42 -5.97
CA ALA A 51 0.41 -2.41 -5.02
C ALA A 51 -0.82 -2.88 -4.22
N GLY A 52 -0.91 -2.44 -2.97
CA GLY A 52 -2.14 -2.57 -2.19
C GLY A 52 -3.27 -1.66 -2.70
N ASN A 53 -4.50 -1.92 -2.24
CA ASN A 53 -5.74 -1.29 -2.76
C ASN A 53 -5.81 0.25 -2.65
N ASN A 54 -4.91 0.90 -1.90
CA ASN A 54 -4.95 2.33 -1.61
C ASN A 54 -3.87 3.16 -2.33
N LEU A 55 -3.10 2.56 -3.24
CA LEU A 55 -2.03 3.26 -3.97
C LEU A 55 -2.51 3.65 -5.36
N SER A 56 -1.99 4.77 -5.90
CA SER A 56 -2.22 5.15 -7.29
C SER A 56 -1.18 4.49 -8.20
N TYR A 57 -1.48 4.38 -9.49
CA TYR A 57 -0.57 3.80 -10.46
C TYR A 57 0.78 4.54 -10.51
N GLY A 58 0.78 5.87 -10.54
CA GLY A 58 2.02 6.66 -10.48
C GLY A 58 2.81 6.47 -9.17
N THR A 59 2.13 6.22 -8.04
CA THR A 59 2.84 5.89 -6.79
C THR A 59 3.48 4.50 -6.89
N ALA A 60 2.81 3.54 -7.51
CA ALA A 60 3.34 2.20 -7.73
C ALA A 60 4.55 2.21 -8.67
N GLU A 61 4.56 3.05 -9.70
CA GLU A 61 5.72 3.27 -10.59
C GLU A 61 6.92 3.83 -9.82
N GLU A 62 6.72 4.89 -9.03
CA GLU A 62 7.77 5.45 -8.17
C GLU A 62 8.36 4.40 -7.21
N ILE A 63 7.50 3.61 -6.56
CA ILE A 63 7.91 2.55 -5.63
C ILE A 63 8.70 1.45 -6.36
N THR A 64 8.27 1.07 -7.57
CA THR A 64 8.96 0.05 -8.38
C THR A 64 10.33 0.56 -8.84
N LEU A 65 10.42 1.83 -9.23
CA LEU A 65 11.69 2.48 -9.59
C LEU A 65 12.66 2.54 -8.40
N LEU A 66 12.13 2.81 -7.19
CA LEU A 66 12.92 2.75 -5.97
C LEU A 66 13.43 1.34 -5.68
N LYS A 67 12.60 0.31 -5.87
CA LYS A 67 13.03 -1.07 -5.74
C LYS A 67 14.12 -1.41 -6.76
N ALA A 68 14.03 -0.88 -7.98
CA ALA A 68 15.08 -1.01 -8.99
C ALA A 68 16.40 -0.39 -8.58
N ALA A 69 16.37 0.82 -8.03
CA ALA A 69 17.57 1.44 -7.47
C ALA A 69 18.16 0.61 -6.31
N GLN A 70 17.33 0.12 -5.39
CA GLN A 70 17.75 -0.73 -4.28
C GLN A 70 18.42 -2.02 -4.79
N THR A 71 17.79 -2.74 -5.73
CA THR A 71 18.36 -3.97 -6.30
C THR A 71 19.66 -3.71 -7.06
N THR A 72 19.79 -2.57 -7.73
CA THR A 72 21.02 -2.18 -8.43
C THR A 72 22.20 -2.04 -7.46
N LEU A 73 22.01 -1.30 -6.35
CA LEU A 73 23.05 -1.13 -5.33
C LEU A 73 23.38 -2.45 -4.61
N GLN A 74 22.36 -3.25 -4.29
CA GLN A 74 22.55 -4.55 -3.62
C GLN A 74 23.39 -5.53 -4.44
N ASN A 75 23.31 -5.46 -5.78
CA ASN A 75 24.11 -6.28 -6.68
C ASN A 75 25.48 -5.66 -7.03
N GLY A 76 25.89 -4.57 -6.36
CA GLY A 76 27.20 -3.93 -6.56
C GLY A 76 27.32 -3.09 -7.83
N PHE A 77 26.19 -2.68 -8.41
CA PHE A 77 26.13 -1.73 -9.51
C PHE A 77 25.77 -0.33 -8.97
N ARG A 78 25.95 0.70 -9.81
CA ARG A 78 25.64 2.08 -9.42
C ARG A 78 24.58 2.71 -10.32
N PHE A 79 24.61 2.34 -11.60
CA PHE A 79 23.73 2.91 -12.61
C PHE A 79 22.82 1.82 -13.18
N PHE A 80 21.63 2.19 -13.61
CA PHE A 80 20.75 1.27 -14.34
C PHE A 80 19.92 2.00 -15.37
N THR A 81 19.50 1.28 -16.40
CA THR A 81 18.52 1.73 -17.39
C THR A 81 17.29 0.88 -17.30
N VAL A 82 16.13 1.44 -17.65
CA VAL A 82 14.88 0.69 -17.80
C VAL A 82 14.74 0.33 -19.28
N VAL A 83 14.84 -0.96 -19.58
CA VAL A 83 14.80 -1.51 -20.94
C VAL A 83 13.36 -1.70 -21.41
N ASP A 84 12.50 -2.15 -20.50
CA ASP A 84 11.07 -2.32 -20.75
C ASP A 84 10.28 -1.71 -19.61
N ASP A 85 9.37 -0.82 -19.98
CA ASP A 85 8.55 -0.01 -19.09
C ASP A 85 7.07 -0.28 -19.40
N PRO A 86 6.25 -0.78 -18.45
CA PRO A 86 4.81 -0.91 -18.58
C PRO A 86 4.13 0.42 -18.91
N SER A 87 4.77 1.57 -18.70
CA SER A 87 4.29 2.88 -19.17
C SER A 87 4.15 2.96 -20.70
N ASN A 88 4.84 2.08 -21.45
CA ASN A 88 4.68 1.98 -22.91
C ASN A 88 3.34 1.33 -23.30
N ALA A 89 2.73 0.55 -22.40
CA ALA A 89 1.32 0.18 -22.50
C ALA A 89 0.48 1.33 -21.90
N ARG A 90 0.48 2.48 -22.59
CA ARG A 90 0.04 3.81 -22.11
C ARG A 90 -1.28 3.92 -21.33
N PHE A 91 -2.12 2.89 -21.29
CA PHE A 91 -3.37 2.88 -20.54
C PHE A 91 -3.72 1.46 -20.08
N LYS A 92 -2.98 0.92 -19.09
CA LYS A 92 -3.52 -0.20 -18.30
C LYS A 92 -4.47 0.39 -17.25
N GLU A 93 -5.60 0.93 -17.72
CA GLU A 93 -6.66 1.43 -16.84
C GLU A 93 -7.03 0.31 -15.88
N GLN A 94 -7.07 0.63 -14.58
CA GLN A 94 -7.55 -0.32 -13.58
C GLN A 94 -8.95 -0.75 -13.99
N ARG A 95 -9.17 -2.06 -14.11
CA ARG A 95 -10.50 -2.55 -14.43
C ARG A 95 -11.44 -2.19 -13.29
N GLN A 96 -12.39 -1.32 -13.59
CA GLN A 96 -13.41 -0.87 -12.65
C GLN A 96 -14.72 -1.57 -12.97
N ALA A 97 -15.37 -2.10 -11.94
CA ALA A 97 -16.74 -2.56 -12.03
C ALA A 97 -17.65 -1.60 -11.29
N VAL A 98 -18.73 -1.21 -11.95
CA VAL A 98 -19.85 -0.52 -11.31
C VAL A 98 -20.79 -1.60 -10.77
N ILE A 99 -20.84 -1.76 -9.46
CA ILE A 99 -21.73 -2.69 -8.79
C ILE A 99 -23.01 -1.94 -8.46
N TYR A 100 -24.12 -2.42 -9.02
CA TYR A 100 -25.45 -1.98 -8.63
C TYR A 100 -25.94 -2.85 -7.47
N PRO A 101 -26.46 -2.26 -6.39
CA PRO A 101 -27.06 -3.02 -5.30
C PRO A 101 -28.29 -3.80 -5.81
N SER A 102 -28.44 -5.05 -5.35
CA SER A 102 -29.59 -5.88 -5.71
C SER A 102 -30.86 -5.31 -5.09
N ARG A 103 -31.86 -4.98 -5.92
CA ARG A 103 -33.15 -4.52 -5.40
C ARG A 103 -33.90 -5.66 -4.71
N PRO A 104 -34.51 -5.45 -3.54
CA PRO A 104 -35.33 -6.46 -2.90
C PRO A 104 -36.52 -6.85 -3.78
N TYR A 105 -36.81 -8.15 -3.84
CA TYR A 105 -37.94 -8.69 -4.59
C TYR A 105 -39.27 -8.23 -3.97
N TYR A 106 -40.15 -7.64 -4.78
CA TYR A 106 -41.44 -7.12 -4.32
C TYR A 106 -42.50 -8.24 -4.31
N PRO A 107 -43.06 -8.62 -3.15
CA PRO A 107 -44.16 -9.58 -3.11
C PRO A 107 -45.42 -9.00 -3.77
N TYR A 108 -46.08 -9.82 -4.58
CA TYR A 108 -47.25 -9.44 -5.38
C TYR A 108 -48.39 -8.98 -4.46
N GLY A 109 -48.93 -7.77 -4.70
CA GLY A 109 -50.05 -7.20 -3.93
C GLY A 109 -49.71 -5.98 -3.06
N TYR A 110 -48.42 -5.69 -2.81
CA TYR A 110 -47.99 -4.50 -2.06
C TYR A 110 -47.71 -3.30 -2.98
N TYR A 111 -48.71 -2.80 -3.72
CA TYR A 111 -48.54 -1.65 -4.63
C TYR A 111 -48.54 -0.26 -3.94
N ARG A 112 -48.31 -0.18 -2.62
CA ARG A 112 -48.31 1.11 -1.91
C ARG A 112 -47.18 1.25 -0.88
N ARG A 113 -46.31 2.23 -1.16
CA ARG A 113 -45.57 3.11 -0.21
C ARG A 113 -45.19 2.47 1.13
N HIS A 114 -44.43 1.38 1.10
CA HIS A 114 -43.77 0.89 2.30
C HIS A 114 -42.33 1.43 2.31
N PRO A 115 -41.89 2.17 3.34
CA PRO A 115 -40.58 2.84 3.36
C PRO A 115 -39.40 1.90 3.08
N ALA A 116 -39.53 0.64 3.49
CA ALA A 116 -38.51 -0.40 3.27
C ALA A 116 -38.27 -0.80 1.80
N PHE A 117 -39.13 -0.38 0.87
CA PHE A 117 -39.03 -0.73 -0.55
C PHE A 117 -39.02 0.50 -1.47
N TRP A 118 -38.83 1.68 -0.91
CA TRP A 118 -38.58 2.90 -1.68
C TRP A 118 -37.08 2.99 -2.01
N PRO A 119 -36.69 3.50 -3.19
CA PRO A 119 -35.28 3.64 -3.52
C PRO A 119 -34.61 4.53 -2.48
N ASP A 120 -33.68 3.98 -1.72
CA ASP A 120 -32.97 4.71 -0.69
C ASP A 120 -31.74 5.37 -1.33
N PRO A 121 -31.67 6.71 -1.39
CA PRO A 121 -30.53 7.42 -1.99
C PRO A 121 -29.20 7.18 -1.26
N PHE A 122 -29.19 6.53 -0.10
CA PHE A 122 -27.97 6.19 0.64
C PHE A 122 -27.46 4.77 0.35
N TYR A 123 -28.35 3.81 0.04
CA TYR A 123 -28.00 2.40 -0.12
C TYR A 123 -28.18 1.86 -1.54
N ASP A 124 -29.00 2.52 -2.37
CA ASP A 124 -29.24 2.12 -3.76
C ASP A 124 -28.26 2.80 -4.75
N VAL A 125 -27.20 3.42 -4.24
CA VAL A 125 -26.18 4.07 -5.07
C VAL A 125 -25.19 3.04 -5.63
N PRO A 126 -24.88 3.11 -6.94
CA PRO A 126 -23.87 2.24 -7.53
C PRO A 126 -22.49 2.54 -6.93
N GLN A 127 -21.75 1.49 -6.61
CA GLN A 127 -20.38 1.59 -6.11
C GLN A 127 -19.39 1.23 -7.22
N VAL A 128 -18.32 2.01 -7.34
CA VAL A 128 -17.22 1.71 -8.25
C VAL A 128 -16.14 0.98 -7.46
N VAL A 129 -15.85 -0.26 -7.85
CA VAL A 129 -14.77 -1.05 -7.25
C VAL A 129 -13.69 -1.36 -8.28
N ASN A 130 -12.43 -1.27 -7.86
CA ASN A 130 -11.29 -1.73 -8.66
C ASN A 130 -11.20 -3.25 -8.52
N LEU A 131 -11.24 -3.97 -9.65
CA LEU A 131 -11.19 -5.43 -9.69
C LEU A 131 -9.76 -5.96 -9.61
N ASP A 132 -8.85 -5.34 -10.37
CA ASP A 132 -7.49 -5.81 -10.50
C ASP A 132 -6.53 -4.99 -9.62
N PRO A 133 -5.59 -5.63 -8.90
CA PRO A 133 -4.54 -4.93 -8.19
C PRO A 133 -3.61 -4.23 -9.18
N ILE A 134 -3.09 -3.07 -8.79
CA ILE A 134 -2.10 -2.37 -9.59
C ILE A 134 -0.82 -3.19 -9.61
N GLN A 135 -0.33 -3.49 -10.81
CA GLN A 135 0.91 -4.22 -11.02
C GLN A 135 1.80 -3.45 -11.98
N VAL A 136 3.02 -3.16 -11.55
CA VAL A 136 4.06 -2.52 -12.35
C VAL A 136 5.25 -3.47 -12.41
N SER A 137 5.86 -3.64 -13.58
CA SER A 137 7.05 -4.47 -13.72
C SER A 137 8.10 -3.84 -14.63
N TYR A 138 9.28 -3.53 -14.11
CA TYR A 138 10.40 -3.03 -14.90
C TYR A 138 11.40 -4.13 -15.23
N THR A 139 11.88 -4.10 -16.47
CA THR A 139 13.11 -4.81 -16.83
C THR A 139 14.23 -3.80 -16.81
N ILE A 140 15.22 -4.02 -15.95
CA ILE A 140 16.36 -3.12 -15.81
C ILE A 140 17.66 -3.77 -16.27
N GLU A 141 18.56 -2.96 -16.80
CA GLU A 141 19.94 -3.34 -17.08
C GLU A 141 20.89 -2.46 -16.27
N CYS A 142 21.81 -3.09 -15.54
CA CYS A 142 22.67 -2.47 -14.55
C CYS A 142 24.12 -2.30 -15.04
N PHE A 143 24.73 -1.20 -14.63
CA PHE A 143 26.06 -0.77 -15.04
C PHE A 143 26.89 -0.25 -13.85
N LYS A 144 28.21 -0.38 -13.97
CA LYS A 144 29.15 0.15 -12.97
C LYS A 144 29.54 1.60 -13.25
N THR A 145 29.58 1.98 -14.51
CA THR A 145 29.99 3.32 -14.96
C THR A 145 28.95 3.91 -15.92
N GLN A 146 28.71 5.21 -15.80
CA GLN A 146 27.75 5.94 -16.66
C GLN A 146 28.11 5.86 -18.15
N GLN A 147 29.39 5.67 -18.49
CA GLN A 147 29.85 5.60 -19.89
C GLN A 147 29.24 4.42 -20.68
N GLN A 148 28.74 3.39 -20.00
CA GLN A 148 28.12 2.23 -20.64
C GLN A 148 26.72 2.53 -21.18
N SER A 149 26.02 3.52 -20.62
CA SER A 149 24.76 4.02 -21.16
C SER A 149 24.56 5.49 -20.74
N PRO A 150 24.50 6.44 -21.68
CA PRO A 150 24.29 7.86 -21.39
C PRO A 150 23.01 8.13 -20.61
N ASP A 151 21.97 7.33 -20.87
CA ASP A 151 20.62 7.48 -20.34
C ASP A 151 20.42 6.70 -19.01
N ALA A 152 21.49 6.17 -18.42
CA ALA A 152 21.40 5.44 -17.17
C ALA A 152 21.09 6.37 -15.98
N PHE A 153 20.21 5.89 -15.11
CA PHE A 153 19.89 6.55 -13.84
C PHE A 153 20.91 6.18 -12.77
N ASP A 154 21.31 7.15 -11.94
CA ASP A 154 22.11 6.90 -10.74
C ASP A 154 21.20 6.39 -9.61
N ALA A 155 21.36 5.12 -9.22
CA ALA A 155 20.56 4.48 -8.19
C ALA A 155 20.68 5.18 -6.82
N GLN A 156 21.87 5.68 -6.49
CA GLN A 156 22.12 6.37 -5.23
C GLN A 156 21.41 7.74 -5.19
N LEU A 157 21.32 8.42 -6.32
CA LEU A 157 20.59 9.70 -6.43
C LEU A 157 19.08 9.47 -6.29
N ILE A 158 18.54 8.43 -6.90
CA ILE A 158 17.12 8.06 -6.76
C ILE A 158 16.78 7.77 -5.30
N LEU A 159 17.58 6.95 -4.60
CA LEU A 159 17.33 6.62 -3.20
C LEU A 159 17.45 7.83 -2.27
N ARG A 160 18.36 8.78 -2.57
CA ARG A 160 18.47 10.03 -1.81
C ARG A 160 17.27 10.96 -2.00
N SER A 161 16.75 11.06 -3.22
CA SER A 161 15.66 11.98 -3.57
C SER A 161 14.29 11.43 -3.22
N LEU A 162 14.03 10.16 -3.52
CA LEU A 162 12.72 9.52 -3.34
C LEU A 162 12.68 8.56 -2.16
N GLY A 163 13.81 7.99 -1.72
CA GLY A 163 13.82 6.96 -0.67
C GLY A 163 13.28 7.44 0.67
N GLN A 164 13.59 8.68 1.07
CA GLN A 164 13.10 9.26 2.34
C GLN A 164 11.56 9.31 2.41
N LYS A 165 10.89 9.58 1.27
CA LYS A 165 9.42 9.61 1.17
C LYS A 165 8.77 8.28 1.56
N TYR A 166 9.48 7.17 1.33
CA TYR A 166 8.97 5.82 1.57
C TYR A 166 9.69 5.09 2.72
N GLY A 167 10.45 5.81 3.54
CA GLY A 167 11.16 5.23 4.69
C GLY A 167 12.36 4.38 4.30
N LEU A 168 13.05 4.72 3.21
CA LEU A 168 14.32 4.11 2.81
C LEU A 168 15.49 5.06 3.09
N SER A 169 16.61 4.50 3.50
CA SER A 169 17.89 5.19 3.62
C SER A 169 18.50 5.48 2.23
N PRO A 170 19.51 6.36 2.15
CA PRO A 170 20.28 6.57 0.92
C PRO A 170 20.96 5.32 0.36
N THR A 171 21.13 4.28 1.18
CA THR A 171 21.71 2.98 0.79
C THR A 171 20.65 1.94 0.44
N GLY A 172 19.37 2.28 0.60
CA GLY A 172 18.25 1.37 0.34
C GLY A 172 17.88 0.47 1.51
N GLU A 173 18.31 0.79 2.73
CA GLU A 173 17.89 0.09 3.95
C GLU A 173 16.55 0.65 4.43
N VAL A 174 15.69 -0.21 4.98
CA VAL A 174 14.40 0.21 5.54
C VAL A 174 14.63 0.91 6.86
N LEU A 175 14.19 2.17 6.97
CA LEU A 175 14.20 2.93 8.20
C LEU A 175 13.13 2.36 9.12
N GLN A 176 13.56 1.83 10.27
CA GLN A 176 12.62 1.38 11.29
C GLN A 176 11.94 2.60 11.94
N PRO A 177 10.62 2.55 12.19
CA PRO A 177 9.97 3.57 12.98
C PRO A 177 10.65 3.66 14.35
N PRO A 178 10.79 4.86 14.94
CA PRO A 178 11.33 4.99 16.29
C PRO A 178 10.49 4.12 17.25
N ALA A 179 11.17 3.29 18.04
CA ALA A 179 10.51 2.45 19.03
C ALA A 179 9.65 3.34 19.96
N PRO A 180 8.42 2.95 20.30
CA PRO A 180 7.61 3.71 21.23
C PRO A 180 8.37 3.86 22.56
N PRO A 181 8.30 5.02 23.21
CA PRO A 181 9.00 5.25 24.48
C PRO A 181 8.56 4.16 25.47
N GLN A 182 9.52 3.36 25.92
CA GLN A 182 9.29 2.46 27.04
C GLN A 182 9.07 3.33 28.25
N ASN A 183 7.81 3.47 28.68
CA ASN A 183 7.50 4.04 29.98
C ASN A 183 8.17 3.15 31.02
N LYS A 184 9.31 3.63 31.52
CA LYS A 184 9.97 3.14 32.73
C LYS A 184 9.01 3.45 33.87
N ASN A 185 8.18 2.47 34.22
CA ASN A 185 7.43 2.51 35.47
C ASN A 185 8.43 2.17 36.57
N GLU A 186 8.93 3.22 37.24
CA GLU A 186 9.65 3.16 38.51
C GLU A 186 8.64 3.26 39.67
#